data_AF-A0A194Q1I2-F1
#
_entry.id   AF-A0A194Q1I2-F1
#
_cell.length_a   1.000
_cell.length_b   1.000
_cell.length_c   1.000
_cell.angle_alpha   90.00
_cell.angle_beta   90.00
_cell.angle_gamma   90.00
#
_symmetry.space_group_name_H-M   'P 1'
#
loop_
_entity.id
_entity.type
_entity.pdbx_description
1 polymer ?
#
loop_
_entity_poly.entity_id
_entity_poly.type
_entity_poly.pdbx_seq_one_letter_code
_entity_poly.pdbx_strand_id
1 'polypeptide(L)' 'MVVNTFPFCEESKLRDKVIWRCTSKKTNCKARIHMLGANVVAVKGMHNHPPRAPIT' A
#
# COMPACT_ATOMS: atom_id res chain seq x y z
N MET A 1 6.41 -1.23 3.18
CA MET A 1 5.50 -1.78 4.21
C MET A 1 4.75 -2.98 3.62
N VAL A 2 4.45 -4.01 4.40
CA VAL A 2 3.53 -5.09 3.97
C VAL A 2 2.24 -4.97 4.76
N VAL A 3 1.11 -4.88 4.07
CA VAL A 3 -0.23 -4.82 4.69
C VAL A 3 -1.09 -5.87 3.99
N ASN A 4 -1.74 -6.76 4.75
CA ASN A 4 -2.54 -7.87 4.20
C ASN A 4 -1.80 -8.68 3.11
N THR A 5 -0.51 -8.95 3.29
CA THR A 5 0.29 -9.74 2.32
C THR A 5 0.53 -9.02 0.98
N PHE A 6 0.18 -7.73 0.90
CA PHE A 6 0.50 -6.88 -0.25
C PHE A 6 1.69 -5.98 0.08
N PRO A 7 2.75 -5.97 -0.77
CA PRO A 7 3.83 -5.02 -0.63
C PRO A 7 3.40 -3.64 -1.10
N PHE A 8 3.67 -2.64 -0.26
CA PHE A 8 3.50 -1.23 -0.56
C PHE A 8 4.84 -0.50 -0.49
N CYS A 9 5.05 0.43 -1.42
CA CYS A 9 6.17 1.35 -1.46
C CYS A 9 5.67 2.77 -1.15
N GLU A 10 6.54 3.58 -0.56
CA GLU A 10 6.23 4.96 -0.26
C GLU A 10 6.06 5.72 -1.58
N GLU A 11 4.87 6.28 -1.81
CA GLU A 11 4.57 7.11 -2.99
C GLU A 11 4.87 8.57 -2.70
N SER A 12 4.52 9.06 -1.50
CA SER A 12 4.79 10.43 -1.08
C SER A 12 4.75 10.58 0.44
N LYS A 13 5.55 11.48 0.99
CA LYS A 13 5.57 11.81 2.42
C LYS A 13 5.45 13.32 2.61
N LEU A 14 4.45 13.74 3.37
CA LEU A 14 4.15 15.13 3.69
C LEU A 14 3.96 15.30 5.19
N ARG A 15 4.98 15.86 5.87
CA ARG A 15 5.03 15.98 7.34
C ARG A 15 4.72 14.62 7.99
N ASP A 16 3.60 14.52 8.70
CA ASP A 16 3.12 13.31 9.35
C ASP A 16 2.36 12.38 8.41
N LYS A 17 1.91 12.85 7.24
CA LYS A 17 1.14 12.04 6.31
C LYS A 17 2.05 11.28 5.34
N VAL A 18 1.96 9.96 5.32
CA VAL A 18 2.67 9.10 4.36
C VAL A 18 1.66 8.40 3.47
N ILE A 19 1.80 8.54 2.16
CA ILE A 19 1.01 7.82 1.16
C ILE A 19 1.86 6.67 0.65
N TRP A 20 1.31 5.47 0.75
CA TRP A 20 1.89 4.24 0.26
C TRP A 20 1.08 3.74 -0.93
N ARG A 21 1.75 3.20 -1.95
CA ARG A 21 1.12 2.60 -3.13
C ARG A 21 1.54 1.14 -3.27
N CYS A 22 0.61 0.30 -3.71
CA CYS A 22 0.91 -1.10 -4.00
C CYS A 22 1.99 -1.21 -5.09
N THR A 23 2.99 -2.05 -4.86
CA THR A 23 4.13 -2.21 -5.79
C THR A 23 3.86 -3.15 -6.95
N SER A 24 2.64 -3.71 -7.05
CA SER A 24 2.26 -4.65 -8.09
C SER A 24 2.13 -3.95 -9.45
N LYS A 25 3.25 -3.82 -10.15
CA LYS A 25 3.33 -3.23 -11.49
C LYS A 25 2.63 -4.09 -12.56
N LYS A 26 2.66 -5.42 -12.41
CA LYS A 26 2.03 -6.36 -13.37
C LYS A 26 0.52 -6.17 -13.50
N THR A 27 -0.14 -5.70 -12.45
CA THR A 27 -1.61 -5.64 -12.36
C THR A 27 -2.13 -4.20 -12.38
N ASN A 28 -1.24 -3.23 -12.59
CA ASN A 28 -1.51 -1.79 -12.53
C ASN A 28 -2.38 -1.41 -11.30
N CYS A 29 -2.07 -2.03 -10.15
CA CYS A 29 -2.88 -1.87 -8.95
C CYS A 29 -2.88 -0.41 -8.48
N LYS A 30 -4.08 0.15 -8.30
CA LYS A 30 -4.29 1.53 -7.82
C LYS A 30 -4.54 1.60 -6.31
N ALA A 31 -4.30 0.51 -5.58
CA ALA A 31 -4.43 0.48 -4.14
C ALA A 31 -3.37 1.39 -3.49
N ARG A 32 -3.84 2.24 -2.57
CA ARG A 32 -3.09 3.23 -1.83
C ARG A 32 -3.47 3.19 -0.36
N ILE A 33 -2.51 3.42 0.52
CA ILE A 33 -2.73 3.56 1.95
C ILE A 33 -2.25 4.94 2.37
N HIS A 34 -3.09 5.67 3.09
CA HIS A 34 -2.73 6.91 3.73
C HIS A 34 -2.47 6.61 5.20
N MET A 35 -1.25 6.88 5.63
CA MET A 35 -0.86 6.87 7.03
C MET A 35 -0.68 8.30 7.53
N LEU A 36 -0.93 8.51 8.82
CA LEU A 36 -0.66 9.74 9.54
C LEU A 36 0.09 9.38 10.82
N GLY A 37 1.38 9.70 10.87
CA GLY A 37 2.33 9.19 11.83
C GLY A 37 2.47 7.67 11.71
N ALA A 38 2.18 6.96 12.80
CA ALA A 38 2.16 5.50 12.85
C ALA A 38 0.77 4.89 12.57
N ASN A 39 -0.26 5.71 12.34
CA ASN A 39 -1.64 5.24 12.20
C ASN A 39 -2.09 5.19 10.74
N VAL A 40 -2.80 4.14 10.36
CA VAL A 40 -3.47 4.06 9.06
C VAL A 40 -4.77 4.86 9.13
N VAL A 41 -4.88 5.94 8.35
CA VAL A 41 -6.07 6.82 8.34
C VAL A 41 -7.01 6.54 7.18
N ALA A 42 -6.51 5.98 6.07
CA ALA A 42 -7.36 5.56 4.97
C ALA A 42 -6.69 4.48 4.10
N VAL A 43 -7.49 3.55 3.60
CA VAL A 43 -7.08 2.61 2.54
C VAL A 43 -7.98 2.89 1.34
N LYS A 44 -7.38 3.31 0.22
CA LYS A 44 -8.09 3.66 -1.01
C LYS A 44 -7.73 2.71 -2.14
N GLY A 45 -8.73 2.28 -2.89
CA GLY A 45 -8.56 1.43 -4.07
C GLY A 45 -8.58 -0.05 -3.72
N MET A 46 -9.18 -0.83 -4.63
CA MET A 46 -9.31 -2.27 -4.50
C MET A 46 -8.13 -2.97 -5.16
N HIS A 47 -7.62 -4.03 -4.53
CA HIS A 47 -6.61 -4.88 -5.16
C HIS A 47 -7.24 -5.67 -6.30
N ASN A 48 -6.81 -5.42 -7.53
CA ASN A 48 -7.24 -6.18 -8.72
C ASN A 48 -6.31 -7.39 -8.98
N HIS A 49 -5.74 -7.97 -7.93
CA HIS A 49 -4.79 -9.05 -8.06
C HIS A 49 -4.68 -9.84 -6.75
N PRO A 50 -4.28 -11.13 -6.84
CA PRO A 50 -4.04 -11.92 -5.64
C PRO A 50 -2.86 -11.36 -4.83
N PRO A 51 -2.83 -11.59 -3.50
CA PRO A 51 -1.67 -11.31 -2.67
C PRO A 51 -0.43 -11.98 -3.26
N ARG A 52 0.71 -11.29 -3.24
CA ARG A 52 1.98 -11.95 -3.55
C ARG A 52 2.20 -12.92 -2.39
N ALA A 53 2.14 -14.21 -2.67
CA ALA A 53 2.09 -15.28 -1.66
C ALA A 53 2.98 -14.99 -0.44
N PRO A 54 2.50 -15.32 0.79
CA PRO A 54 3.31 -15.13 1.98
C PRO A 54 4.63 -15.85 1.77
N ILE A 55 5.70 -15.14 2.12
CA ILE A 55 7.05 -15.68 2.08
C ILE A 55 7.04 -16.84 3.08
N THR A 56 7.01 -18.08 2.58
CA THR A 56 7.28 -19.30 3.37
C THR A 56 8.71 -19.26 3.87
#